data_AF-A0A498JQA3-F1
#
_entry.id   AF-A0A498JQA3-F1
#
_cell.length_a   1.000
_cell.length_b   1.000
_cell.length_c   1.000
_cell.angle_alpha   90.00
_cell.angle_beta   90.00
_cell.angle_gamma   90.00
#
_symmetry.space_group_name_H-M   'P 1'
#
loop_
_entity.id
_entity.type
_entity.pdbx_description
1 polymer ?
#
loop_
_entity_poly.entity_id
_entity_poly.type
_entity_poly.pdbx_seq_one_letter_code
_entity_poly.pdbx_strand_id
1 'polypeptide(L)'
;MSQPIVPKIDYIEEKKDGEAYRKIDAEICGMLPNLPKEKGWTSEDLVQYQGFWIYPTFALKAAVQLQHHFNLFQTTGSSTSAACGSLPMYFLATLPKSGTTWLRALMFATLNRSLYDAASPHHPLLTTGPHDCFPILEMDNMLGNHDHSRPVTSLDHDQHDDRDGGDAMIDNYVPPTSTTQLFATHLPYSLFPKSVTTSSSTYGVSKFVYICRNPKDVFISLWKFGSKVKAVNTGLAPFSLEEAFELFCRGVCPYGPYWDHVLGFLKASLEMPEQVLFLKYEDLKKEPSANVKRLAEFLGQPFSEEEESKGVVQQIIKLCSFENLSSLEINKTSRTQQYFVKANIVVENSDFFRKGQVGDWKNFFTDDMAKRMDQIIDEKFSGSGLTFANL
;
A
#
# COMPACT_ATOMS: atom_id res chain seq x y z
N MET A 1 57.93 5.73 4.49
CA MET A 1 56.87 6.32 5.34
C MET A 1 56.25 7.46 4.58
N SER A 2 55.12 7.19 3.95
CA SER A 2 54.36 8.13 3.12
C SER A 2 52.91 7.92 3.53
N GLN A 3 52.31 8.89 4.23
CA GLN A 3 50.90 8.81 4.59
C GLN A 3 50.04 8.91 3.33
N PRO A 4 49.00 8.08 3.16
CA PRO A 4 48.07 8.22 2.06
C PRO A 4 47.17 9.44 2.30
N ILE A 5 47.10 10.29 1.28
CA ILE A 5 46.19 11.44 1.18
C ILE A 5 44.77 10.88 1.16
N VAL A 6 44.04 11.07 2.25
CA VAL A 6 42.58 10.84 2.30
C VAL A 6 41.91 12.06 1.66
N PRO A 7 41.14 11.92 0.57
CA PRO A 7 40.34 13.03 0.07
C PRO A 7 39.30 13.37 1.14
N LYS A 8 39.30 14.62 1.60
CA LYS A 8 38.16 15.18 2.34
C LYS A 8 36.98 15.22 1.36
N ILE A 9 36.01 14.33 1.56
CA ILE A 9 34.69 14.46 0.95
C ILE A 9 33.91 15.40 1.86
N ASP A 10 33.67 16.62 1.40
CA ASP A 10 32.79 17.56 2.09
C ASP A 10 31.35 17.05 1.97
N TYR A 11 30.75 16.72 3.12
CA TYR A 11 29.31 16.48 3.23
C TYR A 11 28.58 17.78 2.89
N ILE A 12 27.93 17.84 1.73
CA ILE A 12 26.83 18.76 1.53
C ILE A 12 25.60 18.06 2.10
N GLU A 13 25.44 18.14 3.43
CA GLU A 13 24.10 18.02 4.02
C GLU A 13 23.29 19.21 3.49
N GLU A 14 22.23 18.94 2.72
CA GLU A 14 21.22 19.95 2.42
C GLU A 14 20.52 20.35 3.73
N LYS A 15 21.08 21.37 4.40
CA LYS A 15 20.68 21.83 5.74
C LYS A 15 19.22 22.26 5.88
N LYS A 16 18.49 22.50 4.80
CA LYS A 16 17.10 23.03 4.84
C LYS A 16 16.06 21.95 5.12
N ASP A 17 16.22 20.74 4.57
CA ASP A 17 15.20 19.70 4.67
C ASP A 17 15.27 18.99 6.04
N GLY A 18 16.47 18.84 6.60
CA GLY A 18 16.67 18.28 7.94
C GLY A 18 16.03 19.10 9.07
N GLU A 19 15.87 20.41 8.92
CA GLU A 19 15.17 21.24 9.92
C GLU A 19 13.65 21.01 9.88
N ALA A 20 13.06 20.92 8.69
CA ALA A 20 11.65 20.60 8.52
C ALA A 20 11.30 19.22 9.09
N TYR A 21 12.09 18.19 8.76
CA TYR A 21 11.89 16.85 9.31
C TYR A 21 12.04 16.79 10.84
N ARG A 22 13.02 17.50 11.42
CA ARG A 22 13.17 17.61 12.89
C ARG A 22 11.98 18.30 13.56
N LYS A 23 11.39 19.31 12.91
CA LYS A 23 10.20 20.00 13.42
C LYS A 23 8.99 19.06 13.47
N ILE A 24 8.79 18.27 12.41
CA ILE A 24 7.72 17.26 12.35
C ILE A 24 7.92 16.20 13.43
N ASP A 25 9.15 15.71 13.60
CA ASP A 25 9.46 14.72 14.64
C ASP A 25 9.21 15.29 16.04
N ALA A 26 9.57 16.55 16.29
CA ALA A 26 9.26 17.23 17.55
C ALA A 26 7.74 17.40 17.77
N GLU A 27 6.98 17.74 16.73
CA GLU A 27 5.52 17.84 16.78
C GLU A 27 4.87 16.49 17.11
N ILE A 28 5.28 15.42 16.43
CA ILE A 28 4.81 14.05 16.68
C ILE A 28 5.14 13.64 18.12
N CYS A 29 6.39 13.83 18.57
CA CYS A 29 6.80 13.55 19.94
C CYS A 29 5.99 14.33 20.98
N GLY A 30 5.60 15.58 20.67
CA GLY A 30 4.78 16.41 21.55
C GLY A 30 3.32 15.97 21.65
N MET A 31 2.73 15.47 20.54
CA MET A 31 1.32 15.05 20.53
C MET A 31 1.11 13.60 20.96
N LEU A 32 2.06 12.70 20.66
CA LEU A 32 1.90 11.25 20.82
C LEU A 32 1.46 10.79 22.23
N PRO A 33 1.96 11.38 23.35
CA PRO A 33 1.51 11.01 24.69
C PRO A 33 0.03 11.33 24.97
N ASN A 34 -0.55 12.26 24.23
CA ASN A 34 -1.91 12.77 24.43
C ASN A 34 -2.94 12.12 23.50
N LEU A 35 -2.51 11.33 22.51
CA LEU A 35 -3.42 10.64 21.62
C LEU A 35 -4.05 9.42 22.33
N PRO A 36 -5.36 9.19 22.17
CA PRO A 36 -5.99 7.96 22.65
C PRO A 36 -5.28 6.72 22.09
N LYS A 37 -5.08 5.71 22.92
CA LYS A 37 -4.35 4.48 22.57
C LYS A 37 -5.20 3.25 22.78
N GLU A 38 -5.03 2.28 21.89
CA GLU A 38 -5.61 0.94 21.98
C GLU A 38 -4.56 -0.11 21.58
N LYS A 39 -4.80 -1.38 21.93
CA LYS A 39 -3.90 -2.46 21.55
C LYS A 39 -3.82 -2.61 20.02
N GLY A 40 -2.60 -2.78 19.51
CA GLY A 40 -2.33 -2.92 18.07
C GLY A 40 -2.60 -4.32 17.51
N TRP A 41 -2.96 -4.38 16.23
CA TRP A 41 -3.27 -5.63 15.53
C TRP A 41 -2.04 -6.32 14.94
N THR A 42 -1.08 -5.54 14.44
CA THR A 42 0.22 -6.01 13.93
C THR A 42 1.41 -5.39 14.67
N SER A 43 1.12 -4.57 15.70
CA SER A 43 2.06 -3.80 16.52
C SER A 43 1.63 -3.89 17.99
N GLU A 44 2.37 -3.22 18.87
CA GLU A 44 2.00 -3.07 20.27
C GLU A 44 0.73 -2.23 20.44
N ASP A 45 0.70 -1.04 19.83
CA ASP A 45 -0.37 -0.06 19.96
C ASP A 45 -0.83 0.54 18.61
N LEU A 46 -2.05 1.05 18.64
CA LEU A 46 -2.58 2.01 17.68
C LEU A 46 -2.91 3.30 18.43
N VAL A 47 -2.76 4.43 17.75
CA VAL A 47 -3.14 5.74 18.27
C VAL A 47 -4.24 6.36 17.41
N GLN A 48 -5.18 7.06 18.04
CA GLN A 48 -6.24 7.75 17.32
C GLN A 48 -5.78 9.15 16.90
N TYR A 49 -5.65 9.37 15.59
CA TYR A 49 -5.28 10.65 14.98
C TYR A 49 -6.35 11.08 13.98
N GLN A 50 -6.92 12.28 14.19
CA GLN A 50 -7.99 12.87 13.35
C GLN A 50 -9.13 11.89 13.01
N GLY A 51 -9.55 11.09 13.99
CA GLY A 51 -10.65 10.14 13.86
C GLY A 51 -10.25 8.73 13.43
N PHE A 52 -8.99 8.49 13.06
CA PHE A 52 -8.51 7.18 12.59
C PHE A 52 -7.45 6.54 13.48
N TRP A 53 -7.49 5.23 13.61
CA TRP A 53 -6.54 4.42 14.37
C TRP A 53 -5.34 4.06 13.49
N ILE A 54 -4.19 4.68 13.74
CA ILE A 54 -2.99 4.52 12.91
C ILE A 54 -1.80 4.08 13.75
N TYR A 55 -0.79 3.52 13.10
CA TYR A 55 0.45 3.14 13.76
C TYR A 55 1.24 4.38 14.18
N PRO A 56 1.62 4.50 15.46
CA PRO A 56 2.34 5.68 15.94
C PRO A 56 3.74 5.83 15.34
N THR A 57 4.39 4.71 15.02
CA THR A 57 5.80 4.68 14.59
C THR A 57 6.02 5.17 13.16
N PHE A 58 5.11 4.85 12.22
CA PHE A 58 5.30 5.17 10.80
C PHE A 58 4.08 5.85 10.17
N ALA A 59 2.87 5.37 10.42
CA ALA A 59 1.66 5.90 9.76
C ALA A 59 1.30 7.31 10.25
N LEU A 60 1.45 7.58 11.55
CA LEU A 60 1.29 8.93 12.10
C LEU A 60 2.30 9.90 11.51
N LYS A 61 3.57 9.49 11.44
CA LYS A 61 4.63 10.29 10.83
C LYS A 61 4.32 10.59 9.37
N ALA A 62 3.89 9.59 8.61
CA ALA A 62 3.52 9.78 7.22
C ALA A 62 2.33 10.73 7.04
N ALA A 63 1.27 10.58 7.83
CA ALA A 63 0.11 11.46 7.79
C ALA A 63 0.50 12.92 8.09
N VAL A 64 1.26 13.16 9.16
CA VAL A 64 1.73 14.51 9.54
C VAL A 64 2.65 15.08 8.46
N GLN A 65 3.60 14.29 7.94
CA GLN A 65 4.50 14.72 6.86
C GLN A 65 3.74 15.09 5.58
N LEU A 66 2.74 14.29 5.17
CA LEU A 66 1.90 14.59 4.01
C LEU A 66 1.13 15.90 4.19
N GLN A 67 0.59 16.13 5.38
CA GLN A 67 -0.21 17.32 5.68
C GLN A 67 0.64 18.61 5.69
N HIS A 68 1.88 18.55 6.17
CA HIS A 68 2.77 19.72 6.24
C HIS A 68 3.61 19.94 4.98
N HIS A 69 4.00 18.87 4.28
CA HIS A 69 5.10 18.92 3.31
C HIS A 69 4.86 18.09 2.03
N PHE A 70 3.62 18.03 1.51
CA PHE A 70 3.38 17.37 0.23
C PHE A 70 4.25 17.90 -0.94
N ASN A 71 4.76 19.12 -0.84
CA ASN A 71 5.65 19.69 -1.84
C ASN A 71 7.04 19.01 -1.90
N LEU A 72 7.46 18.27 -0.86
CA LEU A 72 8.75 17.55 -0.83
C LEU A 72 8.75 16.27 -1.69
N PHE A 73 7.58 15.74 -2.06
CA PHE A 73 7.47 14.56 -2.93
C PHE A 73 7.77 14.84 -4.39
N GLN A 74 7.83 16.13 -4.76
CA GLN A 74 8.02 16.57 -6.15
C GLN A 74 9.49 16.93 -6.46
N THR A 75 10.32 17.18 -5.44
CA THR A 75 11.69 17.70 -5.62
C THR A 75 12.78 16.64 -5.74
N THR A 76 12.47 15.36 -5.53
CA THR A 76 13.47 14.27 -5.64
C THR A 76 13.59 13.70 -7.06
N GLY A 77 12.79 14.19 -8.02
CA GLY A 77 13.04 13.97 -9.44
C GLY A 77 14.11 14.95 -9.92
N SER A 78 15.25 14.42 -10.38
CA SER A 78 16.45 15.16 -10.82
C SER A 78 16.16 16.54 -11.40
N SER A 79 16.81 17.54 -10.82
CA SER A 79 16.84 18.93 -11.27
C SER A 79 17.57 19.10 -12.61
N THR A 80 17.06 18.50 -13.70
CA THR A 80 17.55 18.70 -15.07
C THR A 80 16.45 18.45 -16.10
N SER A 81 15.34 19.18 -16.03
CA SER A 81 14.77 19.89 -17.19
C SER A 81 13.40 20.49 -16.83
N ALA A 82 13.25 21.77 -17.09
CA ALA A 82 12.01 22.53 -16.96
C ALA A 82 10.97 22.15 -18.05
N ALA A 83 10.96 20.90 -18.53
CA ALA A 83 10.10 20.41 -19.61
C ALA A 83 9.23 19.21 -19.19
N CYS A 84 9.34 18.70 -17.96
CA CYS A 84 8.40 17.73 -17.45
C CYS A 84 7.14 18.46 -16.95
N GLY A 85 6.17 18.66 -17.84
CA GLY A 85 4.81 19.04 -17.42
C GLY A 85 4.34 18.06 -16.34
N SER A 86 3.73 18.60 -15.29
CA SER A 86 3.23 17.88 -14.11
C SER A 86 2.63 16.50 -14.43
N LEU A 87 3.42 15.44 -14.24
CA LEU A 87 2.99 14.07 -14.47
C LEU A 87 1.88 13.71 -13.46
N PRO A 88 0.83 13.01 -13.87
CA PRO A 88 -0.21 12.58 -12.95
C PRO A 88 0.36 11.62 -11.90
N MET A 89 0.02 11.86 -10.64
CA MET A 89 0.30 10.95 -9.53
C MET A 89 -0.87 9.99 -9.36
N TYR A 90 -0.58 8.70 -9.27
CA TYR A 90 -1.58 7.67 -9.08
C TYR A 90 -1.41 6.99 -7.72
N PHE A 91 -2.47 7.00 -6.92
CA PHE A 91 -2.54 6.38 -5.61
C PHE A 91 -3.45 5.16 -5.66
N LEU A 92 -2.92 3.98 -5.34
CA LEU A 92 -3.71 2.82 -4.97
C LEU A 92 -4.03 2.89 -3.48
N ALA A 93 -5.26 3.24 -3.15
CA ALA A 93 -5.70 3.40 -1.78
C ALA A 93 -6.56 2.21 -1.33
N THR A 94 -6.31 1.68 -0.14
CA THR A 94 -7.11 0.58 0.43
C THR A 94 -7.08 0.61 1.94
N LEU A 95 -8.17 0.30 2.63
CA LEU A 95 -8.01 -0.22 3.98
C LEU A 95 -7.31 -1.60 3.90
N PRO A 96 -6.33 -1.91 4.77
CA PRO A 96 -5.57 -3.16 4.67
C PRO A 96 -6.45 -4.39 4.49
N LYS A 97 -5.99 -5.32 3.65
CA LYS A 97 -6.62 -6.61 3.38
C LYS A 97 -7.94 -6.55 2.57
N SER A 98 -8.23 -5.42 1.94
CA SER A 98 -9.33 -5.24 0.99
C SER A 98 -9.00 -5.63 -0.46
N GLY A 99 -7.77 -6.09 -0.73
CA GLY A 99 -7.33 -6.51 -2.09
C GLY A 99 -6.09 -5.79 -2.62
N THR A 100 -5.35 -5.09 -1.76
CA THR A 100 -4.18 -4.26 -2.10
C THR A 100 -3.19 -4.97 -3.02
N THR A 101 -2.70 -6.17 -2.64
CA THR A 101 -1.75 -6.97 -3.44
C THR A 101 -2.26 -7.26 -4.84
N TRP A 102 -3.54 -7.61 -4.96
CA TRP A 102 -4.14 -7.99 -6.24
C TRP A 102 -4.36 -6.78 -7.14
N LEU A 103 -4.97 -5.71 -6.60
CA LEU A 103 -5.18 -4.49 -7.36
C LEU A 103 -3.85 -3.83 -7.75
N ARG A 104 -2.82 -3.94 -6.90
CA ARG A 104 -1.47 -3.44 -7.18
C ARG A 104 -0.83 -4.16 -8.36
N ALA A 105 -0.94 -5.48 -8.42
CA ALA A 105 -0.53 -6.25 -9.60
C ALA A 105 -1.29 -5.83 -10.86
N LEU A 106 -2.62 -5.74 -10.78
CA LEU A 106 -3.47 -5.35 -11.91
C LEU A 106 -3.13 -3.94 -12.42
N MET A 107 -2.97 -2.97 -11.52
CA MET A 107 -2.64 -1.59 -11.85
C MET A 107 -1.25 -1.48 -12.48
N PHE A 108 -0.25 -2.16 -11.93
CA PHE A 108 1.10 -2.20 -12.50
C PHE A 108 1.10 -2.84 -13.90
N ALA A 109 0.52 -4.02 -14.05
CA ALA A 109 0.46 -4.74 -15.32
C ALA A 109 -0.32 -3.94 -16.37
N THR A 110 -1.44 -3.30 -15.97
CA THR A 110 -2.25 -2.48 -16.88
C THR A 110 -1.47 -1.26 -17.38
N LEU A 111 -0.81 -0.51 -16.49
CA LEU A 111 -0.08 0.72 -16.87
C LEU A 111 1.18 0.46 -17.69
N ASN A 112 1.82 -0.70 -17.48
CA ASN A 112 3.11 -1.01 -18.09
C ASN A 112 3.00 -2.08 -19.19
N ARG A 113 1.79 -2.44 -19.64
CA ARG A 113 1.56 -3.50 -20.64
C ARG A 113 2.21 -3.26 -22.00
N SER A 114 2.49 -2.01 -22.36
CA SER A 114 3.22 -1.66 -23.58
C SER A 114 4.72 -1.91 -23.46
N LEU A 115 5.23 -2.07 -22.23
CA LEU A 115 6.65 -2.28 -21.92
C LEU A 115 6.92 -3.72 -21.49
N TYR A 116 5.98 -4.31 -20.75
CA TYR A 116 6.03 -5.68 -20.28
C TYR A 116 4.81 -6.43 -20.81
N ASP A 117 5.04 -7.31 -21.78
CA ASP A 117 4.01 -8.23 -22.26
C ASP A 117 3.53 -9.13 -21.11
N ALA A 118 2.21 -9.13 -20.86
CA ALA A 118 1.59 -9.90 -19.79
C ALA A 118 1.72 -11.42 -19.99
N ALA A 119 1.95 -11.88 -21.22
CA ALA A 119 2.23 -13.28 -21.54
C ALA A 119 3.71 -13.65 -21.38
N SER A 120 4.60 -12.67 -21.16
CA SER A 120 6.04 -12.92 -21.05
C SER A 120 6.39 -13.68 -19.76
N PRO A 121 7.24 -14.72 -19.83
CA PRO A 121 7.75 -15.41 -18.64
C PRO A 121 8.73 -14.54 -17.83
N HIS A 122 9.16 -13.40 -18.38
CA HIS A 122 10.07 -12.44 -17.73
C HIS A 122 9.33 -11.19 -17.21
N HIS A 123 8.01 -11.23 -17.11
CA HIS A 123 7.26 -10.10 -16.58
C HIS A 123 7.68 -9.81 -15.11
N PRO A 124 7.92 -8.54 -14.71
CA PRO A 124 8.44 -8.21 -13.37
C PRO A 124 7.64 -8.79 -12.19
N LEU A 125 6.31 -8.84 -12.30
CA LEU A 125 5.43 -9.47 -11.28
C LEU A 125 5.75 -10.94 -10.98
N LEU A 126 6.47 -11.65 -11.87
CA LEU A 126 6.86 -13.04 -11.66
C LEU A 126 8.15 -13.19 -10.84
N THR A 127 8.97 -12.15 -10.74
CA THR A 127 10.28 -12.17 -10.08
C THR A 127 10.37 -11.29 -8.83
N THR A 128 9.80 -10.09 -8.85
CA THR A 128 9.79 -9.16 -7.69
C THR A 128 8.45 -9.14 -6.98
N GLY A 129 7.37 -9.52 -7.68
CA GLY A 129 6.03 -9.57 -7.10
C GLY A 129 5.38 -8.20 -6.91
N PRO A 130 4.09 -8.15 -6.52
CA PRO A 130 3.32 -6.90 -6.55
C PRO A 130 3.83 -5.84 -5.58
N HIS A 131 4.37 -6.26 -4.43
CA HIS A 131 4.75 -5.36 -3.36
C HIS A 131 6.09 -4.65 -3.56
N ASP A 132 6.84 -5.00 -4.61
CA ASP A 132 8.09 -4.32 -4.98
C ASP A 132 7.91 -3.44 -6.24
N CYS A 133 6.74 -3.50 -6.90
CA CYS A 133 6.50 -2.71 -8.12
C CYS A 133 6.36 -1.19 -7.94
N PHE A 134 5.88 -0.70 -6.78
CA PHE A 134 5.77 0.74 -6.47
C PHE A 134 5.47 1.02 -4.98
N PRO A 135 6.10 1.99 -4.32
CA PRO A 135 6.14 2.08 -2.85
C PRO A 135 4.78 2.29 -2.17
N ILE A 136 4.62 1.77 -0.94
CA ILE A 136 3.60 2.18 0.03
C ILE A 136 4.09 3.44 0.73
N LEU A 137 3.32 4.52 0.56
CA LEU A 137 3.66 5.87 0.98
C LEU A 137 4.12 5.98 2.44
N GLU A 138 3.43 5.28 3.35
CA GLU A 138 3.70 5.35 4.78
C GLU A 138 4.65 4.27 5.33
N MET A 139 5.02 3.26 4.55
CA MET A 139 5.84 2.13 5.01
C MET A 139 7.23 2.06 4.36
N ASP A 140 7.34 2.54 3.13
CA ASP A 140 8.58 2.50 2.35
C ASP A 140 9.37 3.81 2.49
N ASN A 141 10.65 3.78 2.12
CA ASN A 141 11.60 4.87 2.36
C ASN A 141 11.41 6.09 1.43
N MET A 142 10.17 6.60 1.36
CA MET A 142 9.80 7.75 0.51
C MET A 142 9.73 9.07 1.28
N LEU A 143 9.72 9.04 2.63
CA LEU A 143 9.58 10.24 3.48
C LEU A 143 10.82 10.51 4.37
N GLY A 144 11.97 9.97 3.98
CA GLY A 144 13.20 9.94 4.79
C GLY A 144 14.36 10.59 4.07
N ASN A 145 15.29 11.18 4.83
CA ASN A 145 16.42 11.97 4.34
C ASN A 145 17.62 11.11 3.87
N HIS A 146 17.38 9.90 3.37
CA HIS A 146 18.44 8.98 2.95
C HIS A 146 18.31 8.65 1.47
N ASP A 147 19.44 8.85 0.79
CA ASP A 147 19.77 8.51 -0.59
C ASP A 147 18.86 7.44 -1.22
N HIS A 148 18.01 7.88 -2.15
CA HIS A 148 17.10 7.03 -2.92
C HIS A 148 17.84 6.12 -3.93
N SER A 149 19.18 6.12 -3.95
CA SER A 149 19.99 5.32 -4.86
C SER A 149 20.55 4.01 -4.27
N ARG A 150 20.28 3.67 -3.00
CA ARG A 150 20.76 2.42 -2.39
C ARG A 150 19.66 1.38 -2.14
N PRO A 151 19.81 0.13 -2.64
CA PRO A 151 18.95 -0.98 -2.27
C PRO A 151 19.16 -1.34 -0.79
N VAL A 152 18.06 -1.54 -0.06
CA VAL A 152 18.10 -2.13 1.29
C VAL A 152 18.08 -3.65 1.12
N THR A 153 19.24 -4.23 0.82
CA THR A 153 19.49 -5.68 0.94
C THR A 153 20.74 -6.00 1.77
N SER A 154 21.37 -5.02 2.42
CA SER A 154 22.47 -5.30 3.36
C SER A 154 21.94 -5.42 4.79
N LEU A 155 21.70 -6.66 5.21
CA LEU A 155 22.04 -7.03 6.58
C LEU A 155 23.55 -6.83 6.70
N ASP A 156 23.98 -5.80 7.42
CA ASP A 156 25.34 -5.75 7.94
C ASP A 156 25.42 -6.85 9.02
N HIS A 157 25.73 -8.07 8.58
CA HIS A 157 26.32 -9.07 9.45
C HIS A 157 27.83 -8.83 9.43
N ASP A 158 28.31 -8.22 10.51
CA ASP A 158 29.67 -8.40 10.98
C ASP A 158 29.95 -9.91 11.08
N GLN A 159 30.63 -10.47 10.09
CA GLN A 159 31.51 -11.63 10.26
C GLN A 159 32.42 -11.84 9.05
N HIS A 160 33.72 -11.83 9.35
CA HIS A 160 34.82 -12.34 8.55
C HIS A 160 34.50 -13.67 7.86
N ASP A 161 34.68 -13.76 6.54
CA ASP A 161 35.67 -14.68 5.95
C ASP A 161 35.85 -14.36 4.45
N ASP A 162 37.11 -14.19 4.05
CA ASP A 162 37.53 -14.18 2.65
C ASP A 162 37.40 -15.61 2.11
N ARG A 163 36.60 -15.82 1.05
CA ARG A 163 36.88 -16.82 -0.01
C ARG A 163 35.85 -16.80 -1.14
N ASP A 164 36.34 -16.35 -2.30
CA ASP A 164 36.19 -16.90 -3.65
C ASP A 164 34.85 -17.59 -4.04
N GLY A 165 34.15 -17.00 -5.01
CA GLY A 165 33.02 -17.61 -5.68
C GLY A 165 32.03 -16.58 -6.20
N GLY A 166 32.10 -16.27 -7.50
CA GLY A 166 31.17 -15.34 -8.15
C GLY A 166 29.73 -15.82 -8.05
N ASP A 167 28.85 -14.94 -7.57
CA ASP A 167 27.42 -15.02 -7.84
C ASP A 167 26.93 -13.62 -8.24
N ALA A 168 26.27 -13.56 -9.38
CA ALA A 168 25.83 -12.31 -9.97
C ALA A 168 24.66 -11.76 -9.14
N MET A 169 24.91 -10.65 -8.43
CA MET A 169 23.87 -9.82 -7.83
C MET A 169 22.91 -9.38 -8.93
N ILE A 170 21.70 -9.95 -8.96
CA ILE A 170 20.64 -9.52 -9.87
C ILE A 170 20.08 -8.21 -9.32
N ASP A 171 20.52 -7.11 -9.94
CA ASP A 171 19.99 -5.76 -9.77
C ASP A 171 18.57 -5.69 -10.32
N ASN A 172 17.59 -6.19 -9.55
CA ASN A 172 16.18 -6.30 -9.94
C ASN A 172 15.36 -5.05 -9.57
N TYR A 173 15.96 -3.85 -9.63
CA TYR A 173 15.18 -2.63 -9.57
C TYR A 173 14.58 -2.33 -10.94
N VAL A 174 13.26 -2.50 -11.06
CA VAL A 174 12.50 -1.96 -12.18
C VAL A 174 12.11 -0.54 -11.81
N PRO A 175 12.81 0.51 -12.31
CA PRO A 175 12.38 1.87 -12.06
C PRO A 175 10.95 2.04 -12.58
N PRO A 176 10.06 2.74 -11.84
CA PRO A 176 8.84 3.23 -12.42
C PRO A 176 9.22 3.95 -13.71
N THR A 177 8.54 3.61 -14.78
CA THR A 177 8.74 4.24 -16.08
C THR A 177 8.71 5.74 -15.88
N SER A 178 9.71 6.44 -16.41
CA SER A 178 10.09 7.83 -16.08
C SER A 178 9.01 8.90 -16.36
N THR A 179 7.76 8.47 -16.60
CA THR A 179 6.60 9.27 -16.95
C THR A 179 5.39 9.06 -16.03
N THR A 180 5.41 8.15 -15.04
CA THR A 180 4.27 7.95 -14.13
C THR A 180 4.68 7.65 -12.69
N GLN A 181 4.18 8.43 -11.73
CA GLN A 181 4.41 8.20 -10.30
C GLN A 181 3.28 7.37 -9.70
N LEU A 182 3.62 6.15 -9.25
CA LEU A 182 2.68 5.19 -8.63
C LEU A 182 2.99 5.05 -7.15
N PHE A 183 1.95 5.13 -6.32
CA PHE A 183 2.05 4.91 -4.88
C PHE A 183 0.91 4.01 -4.41
N ALA A 184 1.17 3.17 -3.42
CA ALA A 184 0.14 2.53 -2.62
C ALA A 184 -0.01 3.27 -1.30
N THR A 185 -1.17 3.20 -0.66
CA THR A 185 -1.39 3.77 0.66
C THR A 185 -2.57 3.12 1.37
N HIS A 186 -2.48 3.08 2.69
CA HIS A 186 -3.58 2.75 3.58
C HIS A 186 -4.16 3.97 4.30
N LEU A 187 -3.70 5.17 3.97
CA LEU A 187 -4.23 6.37 4.59
C LEU A 187 -5.68 6.64 4.13
N PRO A 188 -6.57 7.01 5.06
CA PRO A 188 -7.91 7.48 4.72
C PRO A 188 -7.86 8.78 3.92
N TYR A 189 -8.86 8.99 3.06
CA TYR A 189 -8.93 10.14 2.15
C TYR A 189 -8.79 11.49 2.86
N SER A 190 -9.39 11.64 4.05
CA SER A 190 -9.37 12.89 4.81
C SER A 190 -8.01 13.25 5.41
N LEU A 191 -7.05 12.31 5.46
CA LEU A 191 -5.69 12.61 5.92
C LEU A 191 -4.80 13.17 4.81
N PHE A 192 -5.22 13.09 3.53
CA PHE A 192 -4.52 13.74 2.44
C PHE A 192 -4.74 15.26 2.46
N PRO A 193 -3.71 16.06 2.12
CA PRO A 193 -3.86 17.51 2.05
C PRO A 193 -4.73 17.91 0.85
N LYS A 194 -5.38 19.07 0.94
CA LYS A 194 -6.25 19.61 -0.12
C LYS A 194 -5.53 19.79 -1.46
N SER A 195 -4.21 20.01 -1.45
CA SER A 195 -3.39 20.09 -2.67
C SER A 195 -3.39 18.79 -3.47
N VAL A 196 -3.65 17.64 -2.84
CA VAL A 196 -3.74 16.32 -3.49
C VAL A 196 -5.19 15.99 -3.86
N THR A 197 -6.14 16.40 -3.01
CA THR A 197 -7.55 16.00 -3.14
C THR A 197 -8.42 17.00 -3.91
N THR A 198 -7.84 18.01 -4.57
CA THR A 198 -8.60 19.02 -5.33
C THR A 198 -8.05 19.24 -6.73
N SER A 199 -8.93 19.53 -7.70
CA SER A 199 -8.58 19.78 -9.11
C SER A 199 -7.74 21.02 -9.36
N SER A 200 -7.58 21.90 -8.36
CA SER A 200 -6.86 23.17 -8.49
C SER A 200 -5.37 23.06 -8.13
N SER A 201 -4.82 21.84 -8.09
CA SER A 201 -3.39 21.64 -7.86
C SER A 201 -2.57 22.33 -8.94
N THR A 202 -1.64 23.18 -8.52
CA THR A 202 -0.60 23.80 -9.36
C THR A 202 0.39 22.79 -9.95
N TYR A 203 0.25 21.50 -9.60
CA TYR A 203 1.25 20.45 -9.81
C TYR A 203 0.70 19.20 -10.50
N GLY A 204 -0.45 19.29 -11.17
CA GLY A 204 -1.11 18.17 -11.85
C GLY A 204 -2.18 17.47 -11.00
N VAL A 205 -3.05 16.71 -11.66
CA VAL A 205 -4.18 16.02 -11.02
C VAL A 205 -3.72 14.70 -10.41
N SER A 206 -3.91 14.54 -9.10
CA SER A 206 -3.75 13.24 -8.44
C SER A 206 -4.98 12.36 -8.69
N LYS A 207 -4.74 11.08 -8.98
CA LYS A 207 -5.79 10.09 -9.21
C LYS A 207 -5.69 8.98 -8.18
N PHE A 208 -6.81 8.62 -7.58
CA PHE A 208 -6.94 7.55 -6.61
C PHE A 208 -7.72 6.39 -7.21
N VAL A 209 -7.16 5.18 -7.12
CA VAL A 209 -7.89 3.94 -7.33
C VAL A 209 -8.13 3.33 -5.96
N TYR A 210 -9.38 3.30 -5.51
CA TYR A 210 -9.79 2.74 -4.24
C TYR A 210 -10.51 1.41 -4.44
N ILE A 211 -10.20 0.40 -3.63
CA ILE A 211 -10.96 -0.85 -3.59
C ILE A 211 -11.45 -1.15 -2.17
N CYS A 212 -12.75 -1.36 -2.03
CA CYS A 212 -13.37 -1.89 -0.81
C CYS A 212 -13.74 -3.37 -0.97
N ARG A 213 -14.05 -4.02 0.15
CA ARG A 213 -14.40 -5.43 0.22
C ARG A 213 -15.33 -5.66 1.40
N ASN A 214 -16.21 -6.66 1.36
CA ASN A 214 -17.13 -6.97 2.47
C ASN A 214 -16.39 -6.94 3.83
N PRO A 215 -16.84 -6.13 4.82
CA PRO A 215 -16.13 -5.96 6.09
C PRO A 215 -15.96 -7.25 6.88
N LYS A 216 -16.85 -8.25 6.75
CA LYS A 216 -16.71 -9.56 7.40
C LYS A 216 -15.46 -10.29 6.89
N ASP A 217 -15.25 -10.29 5.57
CA ASP A 217 -14.08 -10.88 4.93
C ASP A 217 -12.80 -10.09 5.20
N VAL A 218 -12.90 -8.75 5.22
CA VAL A 218 -11.78 -7.88 5.59
C VAL A 218 -11.33 -8.18 7.00
N PHE A 219 -12.27 -8.26 7.95
CA PHE A 219 -11.97 -8.59 9.34
C PHE A 219 -11.24 -9.93 9.47
N ILE A 220 -11.73 -11.01 8.86
CA ILE A 220 -11.05 -12.32 8.94
C ILE A 220 -9.66 -12.28 8.30
N SER A 221 -9.52 -11.59 7.17
CA SER A 221 -8.24 -11.44 6.50
C SER A 221 -7.25 -10.63 7.35
N LEU A 222 -7.72 -9.57 8.00
CA LEU A 222 -6.95 -8.71 8.89
C LEU A 222 -6.55 -9.40 10.18
N TRP A 223 -7.47 -10.12 10.83
CA TRP A 223 -7.18 -10.91 12.02
C TRP A 223 -6.13 -11.99 11.72
N LYS A 224 -6.32 -12.80 10.67
CA LYS A 224 -5.35 -13.84 10.32
C LYS A 224 -3.97 -13.28 9.97
N PHE A 225 -3.92 -12.19 9.22
CA PHE A 225 -2.67 -11.52 8.86
C PHE A 225 -1.99 -10.91 10.08
N GLY A 226 -2.74 -10.12 10.87
CA GLY A 226 -2.23 -9.46 12.05
C GLY A 226 -1.72 -10.44 13.09
N SER A 227 -2.39 -11.58 13.27
CA SER A 227 -1.93 -12.60 14.20
C SER A 227 -0.54 -13.16 13.88
N LYS A 228 -0.22 -13.33 12.59
CA LYS A 228 1.11 -13.77 12.16
C LYS A 228 2.14 -12.67 12.30
N VAL A 229 1.84 -11.48 11.76
CA VAL A 229 2.76 -10.34 11.75
C VAL A 229 3.08 -9.90 13.18
N LYS A 230 2.08 -9.82 14.06
CA LYS A 230 2.28 -9.42 15.46
C LYS A 230 3.20 -10.39 16.20
N ALA A 231 2.98 -11.70 16.05
CA ALA A 231 3.80 -12.72 16.69
C ALA A 231 5.27 -12.61 16.26
N VAL A 232 5.52 -12.43 14.96
CA VAL A 232 6.88 -12.29 14.40
C VAL A 232 7.57 -10.99 14.84
N ASN A 233 6.86 -9.86 14.80
CA ASN A 233 7.48 -8.54 14.94
C ASN A 233 7.52 -8.01 16.38
N THR A 234 6.69 -8.54 17.28
CA THR A 234 6.59 -8.03 18.66
C THR A 234 6.82 -9.10 19.72
N GLY A 235 6.77 -10.40 19.35
CA GLY A 235 6.75 -11.50 20.31
C GLY A 235 5.52 -11.55 21.22
N LEU A 236 4.55 -10.64 21.03
CA LEU A 236 3.31 -10.59 21.80
C LEU A 236 2.30 -11.59 21.26
N ALA A 237 1.43 -12.07 22.15
CA ALA A 237 0.31 -12.91 21.76
C ALA A 237 -0.65 -12.15 20.82
N PRO A 238 -1.12 -12.80 19.73
CA PRO A 238 -2.15 -12.24 18.88
C PRO A 238 -3.51 -12.19 19.60
N PHE A 239 -4.42 -11.35 19.12
CA PHE A 239 -5.78 -11.31 19.65
C PHE A 239 -6.53 -12.62 19.42
N SER A 240 -7.40 -12.99 20.36
CA SER A 240 -8.45 -13.97 20.05
C SER A 240 -9.36 -13.44 18.95
N LEU A 241 -10.14 -14.32 18.33
CA LEU A 241 -11.11 -13.93 17.31
C LEU A 241 -12.13 -12.93 17.88
N GLU A 242 -12.62 -13.19 19.10
CA GLU A 242 -13.62 -12.41 19.81
C GLU A 242 -13.08 -11.03 20.20
N GLU A 243 -11.87 -10.97 20.78
CA GLU A 243 -11.21 -9.70 21.11
C GLU A 243 -11.01 -8.83 19.87
N ALA A 244 -10.50 -9.42 18.78
CA ALA A 244 -10.32 -8.72 17.52
C ALA A 244 -11.67 -8.24 16.97
N PHE A 245 -12.72 -9.05 17.07
CA PHE A 245 -14.05 -8.72 16.58
C PHE A 245 -14.65 -7.54 17.34
N GLU A 246 -14.52 -7.51 18.66
CA GLU A 246 -14.95 -6.36 19.48
C GLU A 246 -14.22 -5.08 19.10
N LEU A 247 -12.89 -5.15 18.94
CA LEU A 247 -12.09 -4.01 18.50
C LEU A 247 -12.54 -3.49 17.14
N PHE A 248 -12.72 -4.39 16.15
CA PHE A 248 -13.15 -4.02 14.81
C PHE A 248 -14.56 -3.41 14.81
N CYS A 249 -15.52 -3.98 15.57
CA CYS A 249 -16.87 -3.43 15.71
C CYS A 249 -16.89 -2.04 16.36
N ARG A 250 -15.90 -1.74 17.22
CA ARG A 250 -15.69 -0.40 17.79
C ARG A 250 -14.94 0.56 16.86
N GLY A 251 -14.52 0.08 15.69
CA GLY A 251 -13.74 0.84 14.71
C GLY A 251 -12.23 0.83 14.96
N VAL A 252 -11.77 0.12 16.00
CA VAL A 252 -10.37 0.02 16.40
C VAL A 252 -9.66 -1.04 15.57
N CYS A 253 -9.20 -0.65 14.39
CA CYS A 253 -8.35 -1.47 13.53
C CYS A 253 -7.34 -0.58 12.78
N PRO A 254 -6.26 -1.13 12.21
CA PRO A 254 -5.32 -0.34 11.41
C PRO A 254 -6.01 0.46 10.31
N TYR A 255 -5.82 1.78 10.34
CA TYR A 255 -6.46 2.79 9.50
C TYR A 255 -8.00 2.84 9.61
N GLY A 256 -8.57 2.21 10.62
CA GLY A 256 -10.01 2.25 10.90
C GLY A 256 -10.44 3.55 11.58
N PRO A 257 -11.76 3.80 11.71
CA PRO A 257 -12.83 2.84 11.49
C PRO A 257 -13.06 2.46 10.03
N TYR A 258 -13.39 1.19 9.78
CA TYR A 258 -13.53 0.66 8.42
C TYR A 258 -14.56 1.42 7.59
N TRP A 259 -15.72 1.71 8.19
CA TRP A 259 -16.81 2.40 7.49
C TRP A 259 -16.44 3.84 7.14
N ASP A 260 -15.86 4.61 8.07
CA ASP A 260 -15.41 5.98 7.80
C ASP A 260 -14.34 6.01 6.68
N HIS A 261 -13.42 5.04 6.69
CA HIS A 261 -12.40 4.91 5.65
C HIS A 261 -13.02 4.66 4.26
N VAL A 262 -13.96 3.73 4.16
CA VAL A 262 -14.65 3.43 2.89
C VAL A 262 -15.53 4.59 2.44
N LEU A 263 -16.31 5.18 3.34
CA LEU A 263 -17.23 6.27 3.03
C LEU A 263 -16.50 7.53 2.58
N GLY A 264 -15.32 7.81 3.13
CA GLY A 264 -14.47 8.92 2.68
C GLY A 264 -14.12 8.82 1.19
N PHE A 265 -13.63 7.65 0.75
CA PHE A 265 -13.32 7.42 -0.66
C PHE A 265 -14.57 7.28 -1.53
N LEU A 266 -15.65 6.69 -1.03
CA LEU A 266 -16.92 6.60 -1.77
C LEU A 266 -17.46 8.01 -2.08
N LYS A 267 -17.54 8.87 -1.06
CA LYS A 267 -17.96 10.26 -1.22
C LYS A 267 -17.08 10.99 -2.25
N ALA A 268 -15.76 10.86 -2.11
CA ALA A 268 -14.82 11.46 -3.06
C ALA A 268 -15.01 10.97 -4.50
N SER A 269 -15.34 9.68 -4.69
CA SER A 269 -15.61 9.11 -6.03
C SER A 269 -16.90 9.63 -6.67
N LEU A 270 -17.90 9.97 -5.86
CA LEU A 270 -19.15 10.55 -6.34
C LEU A 270 -19.00 12.04 -6.68
N GLU A 271 -18.22 12.76 -5.87
CA GLU A 271 -17.94 14.19 -6.07
C GLU A 271 -16.95 14.44 -7.22
N MET A 272 -15.92 13.59 -7.34
CA MET A 272 -14.79 13.76 -8.24
C MET A 272 -14.46 12.46 -9.00
N PRO A 273 -15.36 11.96 -9.87
CA PRO A 273 -15.19 10.67 -10.55
C PRO A 273 -13.97 10.59 -11.48
N GLU A 274 -13.49 11.73 -11.99
CA GLU A 274 -12.25 11.83 -12.78
C GLU A 274 -10.97 11.69 -11.94
N GLN A 275 -11.08 11.85 -10.62
CA GLN A 275 -9.96 11.74 -9.67
C GLN A 275 -10.03 10.51 -8.78
N VAL A 276 -11.20 9.93 -8.53
CA VAL A 276 -11.33 8.78 -7.63
C VAL A 276 -12.16 7.69 -8.27
N LEU A 277 -11.49 6.60 -8.66
CA LEU A 277 -12.12 5.36 -9.09
C LEU A 277 -12.40 4.48 -7.88
N PHE A 278 -13.68 4.23 -7.60
CA PHE A 278 -14.12 3.31 -6.55
C PHE A 278 -14.48 1.94 -7.14
N LEU A 279 -13.81 0.91 -6.63
CA LEU A 279 -13.98 -0.50 -6.99
C LEU A 279 -14.41 -1.33 -5.78
N LYS A 280 -15.03 -2.50 -6.05
CA LYS A 280 -15.35 -3.51 -5.06
C LYS A 280 -14.61 -4.81 -5.39
N TYR A 281 -14.03 -5.45 -4.38
CA TYR A 281 -13.32 -6.72 -4.52
C TYR A 281 -14.22 -7.81 -5.09
N GLU A 282 -15.48 -7.87 -4.64
CA GLU A 282 -16.46 -8.84 -5.09
C GLU A 282 -16.81 -8.64 -6.57
N ASP A 283 -16.96 -7.38 -7.01
CA ASP A 283 -17.26 -7.07 -8.41
C ASP A 283 -16.05 -7.35 -9.31
N LEU A 284 -14.83 -7.04 -8.83
CA LEU A 284 -13.60 -7.38 -9.51
C LEU A 284 -13.40 -8.90 -9.64
N LYS A 285 -13.85 -9.68 -8.64
CA LYS A 285 -13.88 -11.16 -8.71
C LYS A 285 -14.93 -11.68 -9.68
N LYS A 286 -16.12 -11.08 -9.68
CA LYS A 286 -17.25 -11.51 -10.51
C LYS A 286 -17.04 -11.19 -11.99
N GLU A 287 -16.62 -9.96 -12.28
CA GLU A 287 -16.47 -9.42 -13.64
C GLU A 287 -15.06 -8.82 -13.82
N PRO A 288 -13.99 -9.65 -13.81
CA PRO A 288 -12.62 -9.15 -13.83
C PRO A 288 -12.29 -8.35 -15.10
N SER A 289 -12.75 -8.80 -16.27
CA SER A 289 -12.49 -8.09 -17.54
C SER A 289 -13.11 -6.70 -17.58
N ALA A 290 -14.36 -6.54 -17.12
CA ALA A 290 -15.02 -5.24 -17.10
C ALA A 290 -14.30 -4.26 -16.16
N ASN A 291 -13.89 -4.72 -14.97
CA ASN A 291 -13.21 -3.89 -14.00
C ASN A 291 -11.77 -3.53 -14.41
N VAL A 292 -11.04 -4.43 -15.07
CA VAL A 292 -9.69 -4.14 -15.59
C VAL A 292 -9.75 -3.13 -16.74
N LYS A 293 -10.75 -3.21 -17.62
CA LYS A 293 -10.99 -2.19 -18.66
C LYS A 293 -11.34 -0.83 -18.06
N ARG A 294 -12.25 -0.80 -17.08
CA ARG A 294 -12.61 0.42 -16.33
C ARG A 294 -11.40 1.04 -15.62
N LEU A 295 -10.51 0.21 -15.05
CA LEU A 295 -9.24 0.66 -14.48
C LEU A 295 -8.35 1.30 -15.55
N ALA A 296 -8.18 0.65 -16.70
CA ALA A 296 -7.37 1.15 -17.80
C ALA A 296 -7.89 2.48 -18.36
N GLU A 297 -9.21 2.61 -18.54
CA GLU A 297 -9.87 3.86 -18.94
C GLU A 297 -9.60 4.99 -17.94
N PHE A 298 -9.81 4.74 -16.65
CA PHE A 298 -9.57 5.73 -15.59
C PHE A 298 -8.11 6.19 -15.52
N LEU A 299 -7.18 5.25 -15.75
CA LEU A 299 -5.74 5.52 -15.79
C LEU A 299 -5.29 6.22 -17.09
N GLY A 300 -6.23 6.56 -17.99
CA GLY A 300 -5.95 7.27 -19.24
C GLY A 300 -5.28 6.41 -20.32
N GLN A 301 -5.35 5.09 -20.17
CA GLN A 301 -4.80 4.12 -21.13
C GLN A 301 -5.85 3.03 -21.42
N PRO A 302 -6.99 3.35 -22.06
CA PRO A 302 -7.98 2.35 -22.44
C PRO A 302 -7.36 1.29 -23.35
N PHE A 303 -7.88 0.07 -23.31
CA PHE A 303 -7.48 -0.97 -24.25
C PHE A 303 -8.04 -0.66 -25.64
N SER A 304 -7.19 -0.82 -26.65
CA SER A 304 -7.61 -0.78 -28.06
C SER A 304 -8.36 -2.05 -28.47
N GLU A 305 -9.15 -1.97 -29.54
CA GLU A 305 -9.81 -3.15 -30.13
C GLU A 305 -8.80 -4.25 -30.53
N GLU A 306 -7.59 -3.85 -30.92
CA GLU A 306 -6.50 -4.78 -31.24
C GLU A 306 -5.98 -5.51 -29.99
N GLU A 307 -5.73 -4.79 -28.89
CA GLU A 307 -5.35 -5.41 -27.61
C GLU A 307 -6.43 -6.36 -27.08
N GLU A 308 -7.70 -5.96 -27.21
CA GLU A 308 -8.82 -6.80 -26.79
C GLU A 308 -8.94 -8.07 -27.65
N SER A 309 -8.86 -7.95 -28.97
CA SER A 309 -8.93 -9.10 -29.88
C SER A 309 -7.75 -10.05 -29.73
N LYS A 310 -6.57 -9.54 -29.33
CA LYS A 310 -5.40 -10.36 -28.95
C LYS A 310 -5.49 -10.95 -27.55
N GLY A 311 -6.53 -10.62 -26.78
CA GLY A 311 -6.75 -11.17 -25.44
C GLY A 311 -5.81 -10.60 -24.36
N VAL A 312 -5.25 -9.41 -24.55
CA VAL A 312 -4.33 -8.77 -23.59
C VAL A 312 -4.98 -8.61 -22.22
N VAL A 313 -6.27 -8.26 -22.18
CA VAL A 313 -7.04 -8.14 -20.92
C VAL A 313 -7.04 -9.47 -20.15
N GLN A 314 -7.28 -10.60 -20.83
CA GLN A 314 -7.30 -11.92 -20.23
C GLN A 314 -5.91 -12.37 -19.79
N GLN A 315 -4.86 -12.00 -20.53
CA GLN A 315 -3.48 -12.27 -20.15
C GLN A 315 -3.10 -11.53 -18.86
N ILE A 316 -3.44 -10.25 -18.73
CA ILE A 316 -3.23 -9.47 -17.49
C ILE A 316 -3.99 -10.10 -16.31
N ILE A 317 -5.26 -10.47 -16.50
CA ILE A 317 -6.06 -11.12 -15.45
C ILE A 317 -5.43 -12.43 -15.01
N LYS A 318 -4.98 -13.26 -15.95
CA LYS A 318 -4.32 -14.54 -15.66
C LYS A 318 -3.00 -14.33 -14.92
N LEU A 319 -2.16 -13.41 -15.38
CA LEU A 319 -0.89 -13.04 -14.76
C LEU A 319 -1.09 -12.58 -13.31
N CYS A 320 -2.08 -11.72 -13.08
CA CYS A 320 -2.36 -11.16 -11.77
C CYS A 320 -3.29 -12.04 -10.90
N SER A 321 -3.68 -13.22 -11.37
CA SER A 321 -4.61 -14.09 -10.64
C SER A 321 -4.03 -14.53 -9.30
N PHE A 322 -4.91 -14.81 -8.33
CA PHE A 322 -4.48 -15.31 -7.03
C PHE A 322 -3.71 -16.61 -7.17
N GLU A 323 -4.19 -17.52 -8.02
CA GLU A 323 -3.61 -18.82 -8.29
C GLU A 323 -2.21 -18.67 -8.88
N ASN A 324 -2.02 -17.80 -9.87
CA ASN A 324 -0.70 -17.54 -10.43
C ASN A 324 0.24 -16.94 -9.40
N LEU A 325 -0.11 -15.78 -8.82
CA LEU A 325 0.77 -15.05 -7.91
C LEU A 325 1.14 -15.86 -6.67
N SER A 326 0.18 -16.53 -6.03
CA SER A 326 0.45 -17.36 -4.85
C SER A 326 1.27 -18.62 -5.14
N SER A 327 1.31 -19.07 -6.41
CA SER A 327 2.08 -20.24 -6.81
C SER A 327 3.54 -19.94 -7.15
N LEU A 328 3.94 -18.68 -7.20
CA LEU A 328 5.32 -18.28 -7.48
C LEU A 328 6.24 -18.63 -6.31
N GLU A 329 7.46 -19.08 -6.60
CA GLU A 329 8.43 -19.47 -5.55
C GLU A 329 8.73 -18.31 -4.59
N ILE A 330 8.81 -17.09 -5.11
CA ILE A 330 8.96 -15.84 -4.32
C ILE A 330 7.83 -15.59 -3.33
N ASN A 331 6.67 -16.24 -3.49
CA ASN A 331 5.49 -16.09 -2.65
C ASN A 331 5.14 -17.36 -1.85
N LYS A 332 5.84 -18.46 -2.08
CA LYS A 332 5.67 -19.73 -1.35
C LYS A 332 6.65 -19.92 -0.21
N THR A 333 7.89 -19.50 -0.41
CA THR A 333 8.95 -19.80 0.56
C THR A 333 8.90 -18.82 1.74
N SER A 334 9.06 -19.32 2.96
CA SER A 334 9.24 -18.49 4.17
C SER A 334 10.60 -17.76 4.20
N ARG A 335 11.39 -17.87 3.13
CA ARG A 335 12.70 -17.25 2.97
C ARG A 335 12.63 -15.90 2.26
N THR A 336 11.55 -15.61 1.54
CA THR A 336 11.35 -14.31 0.92
C THR A 336 10.50 -13.45 1.84
N GLN A 337 11.11 -12.41 2.38
CA GLN A 337 10.50 -11.49 3.32
C GLN A 337 10.51 -10.09 2.73
N GLN A 338 9.38 -9.40 2.90
CA GLN A 338 9.32 -7.98 2.67
C GLN A 338 9.67 -7.25 3.95
N TYR A 339 10.72 -6.42 3.88
CA TYR A 339 11.13 -5.55 4.98
C TYR A 339 10.66 -4.13 4.71
N PHE A 340 9.64 -3.71 5.46
CA PHE A 340 9.14 -2.35 5.44
C PHE A 340 10.02 -1.49 6.34
N VAL A 341 11.09 -0.95 5.75
CA VAL A 341 12.21 -0.27 6.44
C VAL A 341 11.73 0.76 7.47
N LYS A 342 10.77 1.63 7.10
CA LYS A 342 10.27 2.65 8.04
C LYS A 342 9.37 2.10 9.12
N ALA A 343 8.60 1.08 8.78
CA ALA A 343 7.73 0.43 9.75
C ALA A 343 8.52 -0.45 10.72
N ASN A 344 9.76 -0.83 10.36
CA ASN A 344 10.54 -1.89 10.98
C ASN A 344 9.69 -3.17 11.14
N ILE A 345 8.94 -3.50 10.09
CA ILE A 345 8.07 -4.68 10.03
C ILE A 345 8.62 -5.63 8.97
N VAL A 346 8.79 -6.89 9.37
CA VAL A 346 9.06 -8.03 8.50
C VAL A 346 7.74 -8.75 8.23
N VAL A 347 7.43 -8.97 6.96
CA VAL A 347 6.28 -9.79 6.53
C VAL A 347 6.78 -10.83 5.55
N GLU A 348 6.48 -12.11 5.79
CA GLU A 348 6.75 -13.14 4.79
C GLU A 348 5.85 -12.95 3.58
N ASN A 349 6.38 -13.11 2.36
CA ASN A 349 5.58 -12.93 1.15
C ASN A 349 4.35 -13.84 1.11
N SER A 350 4.48 -15.06 1.67
CA SER A 350 3.39 -16.02 1.79
C SER A 350 2.20 -15.51 2.62
N ASP A 351 2.42 -14.57 3.54
CA ASP A 351 1.37 -14.03 4.41
C ASP A 351 0.44 -13.05 3.69
N PHE A 352 0.81 -12.56 2.50
CA PHE A 352 -0.09 -11.81 1.64
C PHE A 352 -1.12 -12.71 0.93
N PHE A 353 -0.84 -14.00 0.79
CA PHE A 353 -1.68 -14.96 0.05
C PHE A 353 -2.31 -16.00 0.98
N ARG A 354 -3.63 -15.93 1.14
CA ARG A 354 -4.35 -16.85 2.03
C ARG A 354 -5.36 -17.75 1.33
N LYS A 355 -6.40 -17.14 0.75
CA LYS A 355 -7.46 -17.87 0.02
C LYS A 355 -7.94 -17.16 -1.24
N GLY A 356 -7.91 -15.83 -1.26
CA GLY A 356 -8.40 -15.05 -2.42
C GLY A 356 -9.88 -15.29 -2.73
N GLN A 357 -10.71 -15.61 -1.74
CA GLN A 357 -12.11 -15.98 -1.90
C GLN A 357 -13.06 -14.98 -1.24
N VAL A 358 -14.29 -14.90 -1.72
CA VAL A 358 -15.38 -14.13 -1.11
C VAL A 358 -16.22 -15.05 -0.23
N GLY A 359 -16.63 -14.57 0.95
CA GLY A 359 -17.51 -15.31 1.86
C GLY A 359 -16.79 -16.24 2.83
N ASP A 360 -15.46 -16.16 2.95
CA ASP A 360 -14.70 -17.03 3.85
C ASP A 360 -14.98 -16.72 5.33
N TRP A 361 -15.54 -15.55 5.63
CA TRP A 361 -16.01 -15.18 6.96
C TRP A 361 -16.97 -16.21 7.59
N LYS A 362 -17.75 -16.93 6.79
CA LYS A 362 -18.67 -17.99 7.25
C LYS A 362 -18.00 -19.13 7.97
N ASN A 363 -16.72 -19.36 7.69
CA ASN A 363 -15.94 -20.42 8.33
C ASN A 363 -15.44 -20.03 9.74
N PHE A 364 -15.67 -18.79 10.16
CA PHE A 364 -15.13 -18.23 11.41
C PHE A 364 -16.20 -17.58 12.28
N PHE A 365 -17.19 -16.93 11.66
CA PHE A 365 -18.20 -16.18 12.41
C PHE A 365 -19.20 -17.15 13.04
N THR A 366 -19.57 -16.88 14.28
CA THR A 366 -20.84 -17.37 14.83
C THR A 366 -21.99 -16.58 14.21
N ASP A 367 -23.21 -17.12 14.31
CA ASP A 367 -24.41 -16.43 13.83
C ASP A 367 -24.59 -15.06 14.50
N ASP A 368 -24.26 -14.94 15.79
CA ASP A 368 -24.32 -13.67 16.53
C ASP A 368 -23.30 -12.63 16.03
N MET A 369 -22.07 -13.06 15.72
CA MET A 369 -21.06 -12.17 15.12
C MET A 369 -21.51 -11.70 13.73
N ALA A 370 -22.04 -12.62 12.91
CA ALA A 370 -22.56 -12.28 11.59
C ALA A 370 -23.69 -11.25 11.69
N LYS A 371 -24.68 -11.52 12.53
CA LYS A 371 -25.83 -10.63 12.75
C LYS A 371 -25.42 -9.26 13.28
N ARG A 372 -24.50 -9.20 14.25
CA ARG A 372 -24.00 -7.93 14.80
C ARG A 372 -23.24 -7.13 13.75
N MET A 373 -22.39 -7.79 12.95
CA MET A 373 -21.67 -7.11 11.88
C MET A 373 -22.65 -6.60 10.81
N ASP A 374 -23.68 -7.37 10.45
CA ASP A 374 -24.73 -6.94 9.53
C ASP A 374 -25.46 -5.68 10.03
N GLN A 375 -25.83 -5.65 11.31
CA GLN A 375 -26.44 -4.47 11.92
C GLN A 375 -25.53 -3.23 11.84
N ILE A 376 -24.23 -3.39 12.08
CA ILE A 376 -23.26 -2.30 11.97
C ILE A 376 -23.12 -1.86 10.50
N ILE A 377 -23.05 -2.80 9.55
CA ILE A 377 -22.98 -2.49 8.12
C ILE A 377 -24.21 -1.67 7.72
N ASP A 378 -25.40 -2.14 8.06
CA ASP A 378 -26.66 -1.48 7.73
C ASP A 378 -26.71 -0.08 8.36
N GLU A 379 -26.34 0.08 9.63
CA GLU A 379 -26.31 1.37 10.31
C GLU A 379 -25.31 2.35 9.66
N LYS A 380 -24.06 1.91 9.45
CA LYS A 380 -22.97 2.79 9.01
C LYS A 380 -23.03 3.13 7.53
N PHE A 381 -23.53 2.22 6.69
CA PHE A 381 -23.63 2.44 5.25
C PHE A 381 -25.03 2.89 4.81
N SER A 382 -26.00 3.02 5.73
CA SER A 382 -27.33 3.55 5.42
C SER A 382 -27.24 4.90 4.69
N GLY A 383 -28.00 5.03 3.61
CA GLY A 383 -28.03 6.25 2.79
C GLY A 383 -26.83 6.48 1.88
N SER A 384 -25.77 5.66 1.95
CA SER A 384 -24.58 5.81 1.09
C SER A 384 -24.76 5.25 -0.32
N GLY A 385 -25.75 4.39 -0.53
CA GLY A 385 -25.93 3.62 -1.76
C GLY A 385 -24.96 2.45 -1.93
N LEU A 386 -23.98 2.28 -1.04
CA LEU A 386 -23.07 1.14 -1.04
C LEU A 386 -23.70 -0.04 -0.31
N THR A 387 -23.79 -1.17 -1.00
CA THR A 387 -24.27 -2.43 -0.44
C THR A 387 -23.23 -3.52 -0.60
N PHE A 388 -23.19 -4.43 0.36
CA PHE A 388 -22.40 -5.65 0.30
C PHE A 388 -23.36 -6.83 0.17
N ALA A 389 -23.09 -7.73 -0.78
CA ALA A 389 -23.94 -8.90 -0.93
C ALA A 389 -23.84 -9.78 0.32
N ASN A 390 -24.99 -10.20 0.84
CA ASN A 390 -25.11 -11.28 1.82
C ASN A 390 -24.92 -12.61 1.09
N LEU A 391 -23.68 -12.86 0.67
CA LEU A 391 -23.29 -14.10 -0.01
C LEU A 391 -23.30 -15.25 0.96
#